data_AF-A0A940TZZ3-F1
#
_entry.id   AF-A0A940TZZ3-F1
#
_cell.length_a   1.000
_cell.length_b   1.000
_cell.length_c   1.000
_cell.angle_alpha   90.00
_cell.angle_beta   90.00
_cell.angle_gamma   90.00
#
_symmetry.space_group_name_H-M   'P 1'
#
loop_
_entity.id
_entity.type
_entity.pdbx_description
1 polymer ?
#
loop_
_entity_poly.entity_id
_entity_poly.type
_entity_poly.pdbx_seq_one_letter_code
_entity_poly.pdbx_strand_id
1 'polypeptide(L)'
;MKPSNQLSLIFIVLVLALAGCSSAPISGTPPVTKLGIGLTISPTSEPLDTQRPEETNQTSSLPLVVEYNLGETTITQSMFPEESHFRNMPVRLNGIIAVPSGKEAPYPVVVILHGNHPGCPVPEGDMVDRWPCEPEVERRNYRGFEYLVSQLAAQGYVALSININAEYTFGFGEPVPIERLGQLVDLHLKALAEATSGGPNKFGVELEGRANLSKLAFIGHSQGGEGAYWLTQKSALDAPDSLKNHGYGPVYGILMIAPSANWGGARGARLPVAVILPACDNDVLNQEGQLFYEISRLDPEKISWASSVWLEHANHNYFNSTLADEAVTRPGRTDCEPLLQPEAQRDFLSAYTIDFLAQIFNKEQDAMARLGMDSEAQAPSELYGLPARVASLAPAADRLRLLLPASSAELETNLTGGSVTSEGVTTFYCEEGYYTPTVKPGSEPCKRVNLVIPGNPAMVVASWSQSDATLRFSLPEASDLSQFSAIGLRAALDPLSPLNKAGAYQAFTIQLVDQQGNITSVHTRADEPALQFPVGEKEDSDIFEGGWFTGRVPLTSIRIPLRDFSGVDLSTIREVALLFDQTPGGSLFLGDLEVVR
;
A
#
# COMPACT_ATOMS: atom_id res chain seq x y z
N MET A 1 14.39 -15.31 51.52
CA MET A 1 14.89 -14.49 50.39
C MET A 1 14.18 -14.97 49.14
N LYS A 2 13.20 -14.20 48.65
CA LYS A 2 12.45 -14.43 47.42
C LYS A 2 12.78 -13.27 46.46
N PRO A 3 12.96 -13.50 45.15
CA PRO A 3 13.19 -12.44 44.20
C PRO A 3 11.87 -11.74 43.84
N SER A 4 11.92 -10.42 43.71
CA SER A 4 10.79 -9.56 43.35
C SER A 4 10.58 -9.53 41.84
N ASN A 5 9.36 -9.84 41.40
CA ASN A 5 8.86 -9.55 40.06
C ASN A 5 8.73 -8.03 39.88
N GLN A 6 9.41 -7.47 38.88
CA GLN A 6 9.07 -6.16 38.34
C GLN A 6 8.00 -6.33 37.26
N LEU A 7 6.84 -5.72 37.48
CA LEU A 7 5.81 -5.54 36.47
C LEU A 7 6.25 -4.41 35.52
N SER A 8 6.42 -4.73 34.24
CA SER A 8 6.46 -3.74 33.17
C SER A 8 5.04 -3.18 32.96
N LEU A 9 4.86 -1.88 33.22
CA LEU A 9 3.65 -1.15 32.86
C LEU A 9 3.70 -0.85 31.35
N ILE A 10 2.87 -1.54 30.57
CA ILE A 10 2.58 -1.17 29.18
C ILE A 10 1.46 -0.12 29.23
N PHE A 11 1.76 1.11 28.83
CA PHE A 11 0.74 2.14 28.60
C PHE A 11 0.11 1.90 27.22
N ILE A 12 -1.11 1.36 27.21
CA ILE A 12 -1.97 1.35 26.02
C ILE A 12 -2.58 2.74 25.89
N VAL A 13 -2.20 3.49 24.86
CA VAL A 13 -2.93 4.69 24.45
C VAL A 13 -4.09 4.21 23.58
N LEU A 14 -5.27 4.12 24.19
CA LEU A 14 -6.53 3.85 23.50
C LEU A 14 -6.99 5.16 22.84
N VAL A 15 -6.78 5.30 21.53
CA VAL A 15 -7.43 6.36 20.75
C VAL A 15 -8.84 5.88 20.41
N LEU A 16 -9.82 6.38 21.17
CA LEU A 16 -11.24 6.20 20.89
C LEU A 16 -11.64 7.08 19.69
N ALA A 17 -11.86 6.47 18.53
CA ALA A 17 -12.54 7.11 17.42
C ALA A 17 -14.04 7.20 17.73
N LEU A 18 -14.50 8.38 18.16
CA LEU A 18 -15.92 8.70 18.30
C LEU A 18 -16.49 9.14 16.94
N ALA A 19 -16.94 8.20 16.13
CA ALA A 19 -17.81 8.49 14.98
C ALA A 19 -19.28 8.35 15.40
N GLY A 20 -19.80 9.35 16.12
CA GLY A 20 -21.23 9.48 16.43
C GLY A 20 -21.94 10.29 15.34
N CYS A 21 -22.65 9.63 14.44
CA CYS A 21 -23.55 10.31 13.50
C CYS A 21 -24.78 10.85 14.26
N SER A 22 -24.94 12.17 14.31
CA SER A 22 -26.22 12.80 14.65
C SER A 22 -26.75 13.55 13.44
N SER A 23 -27.75 12.96 12.77
CA SER A 23 -28.48 13.58 11.67
C SER A 23 -29.69 14.34 12.22
N ALA A 24 -29.68 15.67 12.12
CA ALA A 24 -30.86 16.52 12.29
C ALA A 24 -31.26 17.17 10.95
N PRO A 25 -32.56 17.33 10.64
CA PRO A 25 -33.02 17.77 9.33
C PRO A 25 -32.94 19.31 9.22
N ILE A 26 -32.32 19.83 8.15
CA ILE A 26 -32.35 21.26 7.84
C ILE A 26 -33.34 21.50 6.70
N SER A 27 -34.47 22.09 7.08
CA SER A 27 -35.42 22.77 6.20
C SER A 27 -34.94 24.20 5.90
N GLY A 28 -35.02 24.62 4.63
CA GLY A 28 -35.11 26.04 4.26
C GLY A 28 -34.04 26.53 3.28
N THR A 29 -34.37 26.56 1.99
CA THR A 29 -33.68 27.34 0.96
C THR A 29 -34.00 28.83 1.07
N PRO A 30 -33.00 29.73 0.95
CA PRO A 30 -33.21 31.10 0.46
C PRO A 30 -32.51 31.33 -0.90
N PRO A 31 -32.88 32.39 -1.65
CA PRO A 31 -32.66 32.47 -3.09
C PRO A 31 -31.26 32.99 -3.47
N VAL A 32 -30.75 32.48 -4.58
CA VAL A 32 -29.50 32.92 -5.23
C VAL A 32 -29.76 34.19 -6.05
N THR A 33 -29.10 35.29 -5.68
CA THR A 33 -29.07 36.53 -6.46
C THR A 33 -27.87 36.49 -7.41
N LYS A 34 -28.13 36.50 -8.72
CA LYS A 34 -27.12 36.65 -9.78
C LYS A 34 -26.47 38.03 -9.72
N LEU A 35 -25.14 38.07 -9.65
CA LEU A 35 -24.34 39.24 -10.00
C LEU A 35 -23.34 38.80 -11.07
N GLY A 36 -23.61 39.23 -12.30
CA GLY A 36 -22.72 39.05 -13.43
C GLY A 36 -21.70 40.17 -13.50
N ILE A 37 -20.44 39.81 -13.71
CA ILE A 37 -19.44 40.69 -14.30
C ILE A 37 -18.65 39.83 -15.28
N GLY A 38 -18.82 40.13 -16.57
CA GLY A 38 -18.10 39.50 -17.66
C GLY A 38 -16.73 40.12 -17.84
N LEU A 39 -15.72 39.28 -18.01
CA LEU A 39 -14.45 39.64 -18.60
C LEU A 39 -14.08 38.58 -19.63
N THR A 40 -14.22 38.95 -20.89
CA THR A 40 -13.81 38.20 -22.08
C THR A 40 -12.30 38.33 -22.28
N ILE A 41 -11.58 37.22 -22.28
CA ILE A 41 -10.24 37.12 -22.86
C ILE A 41 -10.23 35.92 -23.80
N SER A 42 -10.07 36.16 -25.09
CA SER A 42 -9.82 35.13 -26.09
C SER A 42 -8.31 34.86 -26.19
N PRO A 43 -7.92 33.59 -26.35
CA PRO A 43 -6.78 33.26 -27.19
C PRO A 43 -7.22 32.32 -28.33
N THR A 44 -6.95 32.79 -29.53
CA THR A 44 -6.91 32.05 -30.79
C THR A 44 -5.80 31.01 -30.79
N SER A 45 -6.15 29.74 -31.01
CA SER A 45 -5.32 28.80 -31.77
C SER A 45 -6.22 27.70 -32.36
N GLU A 46 -6.16 27.53 -33.67
CA GLU A 46 -6.83 26.46 -34.41
C GLU A 46 -6.35 25.08 -33.94
N PRO A 47 -7.22 24.06 -33.79
CA PRO A 47 -6.80 22.71 -33.50
C PRO A 47 -6.28 22.02 -34.78
N LEU A 48 -5.12 21.38 -34.65
CA LEU A 48 -4.60 20.43 -35.62
C LEU A 48 -5.54 19.21 -35.68
N ASP A 49 -6.05 18.90 -36.88
CA ASP A 49 -6.85 17.72 -37.19
C ASP A 49 -5.98 16.46 -37.09
N THR A 50 -6.03 15.79 -35.93
CA THR A 50 -5.56 14.41 -35.78
C THR A 50 -6.76 13.47 -35.88
N GLN A 51 -6.77 12.66 -36.93
CA GLN A 51 -7.77 11.63 -37.16
C GLN A 51 -7.87 10.69 -35.95
N ARG A 52 -9.03 10.77 -35.28
CA ARG A 52 -9.47 9.86 -34.22
C ARG A 52 -9.62 8.45 -34.81
N PRO A 53 -9.02 7.40 -34.23
CA PRO A 53 -9.32 6.03 -34.63
C PRO A 53 -10.82 5.76 -34.46
N GLU A 54 -11.43 5.10 -35.44
CA GLU A 54 -12.84 4.73 -35.43
C GLU A 54 -13.19 3.96 -34.14
N GLU A 55 -14.10 4.53 -33.34
CA GLU A 55 -14.78 3.83 -32.24
C GLU A 55 -15.59 2.66 -32.85
N THR A 56 -15.04 1.45 -32.77
CA THR A 56 -15.84 0.24 -32.90
C THR A 56 -16.79 0.17 -31.70
N ASN A 57 -18.01 0.66 -31.91
CA ASN A 57 -19.15 0.49 -31.02
C ASN A 57 -19.51 -1.00 -30.90
N GLN A 58 -18.81 -1.72 -30.03
CA GLN A 58 -19.36 -2.86 -29.32
C GLN A 58 -19.28 -2.57 -27.83
N THR A 59 -20.34 -1.95 -27.30
CA THR A 59 -20.63 -1.99 -25.87
C THR A 59 -20.96 -3.43 -25.49
N SER A 60 -19.91 -4.25 -25.33
CA SER A 60 -19.97 -5.47 -24.54
C SER A 60 -20.36 -5.04 -23.12
N SER A 61 -21.61 -5.25 -22.73
CA SER A 61 -22.03 -5.08 -21.33
C SER A 61 -21.09 -5.88 -20.43
N LEU A 62 -20.55 -5.27 -19.37
CA LEU A 62 -19.71 -5.96 -18.41
C LEU A 62 -20.41 -7.21 -17.85
N PRO A 63 -19.67 -8.27 -17.49
CA PRO A 63 -20.28 -9.47 -16.92
C PRO A 63 -21.16 -9.16 -15.70
N LEU A 64 -22.32 -9.82 -15.68
CA LEU A 64 -23.29 -9.66 -14.60
C LEU A 64 -22.72 -10.18 -13.29
N VAL A 65 -22.81 -9.36 -12.24
CA VAL A 65 -22.50 -9.76 -10.88
C VAL A 65 -23.75 -10.39 -10.25
N VAL A 66 -23.58 -11.55 -9.61
CA VAL A 66 -24.64 -12.29 -8.95
C VAL A 66 -24.37 -12.33 -7.45
N GLU A 67 -25.37 -11.99 -6.64
CA GLU A 67 -25.35 -12.22 -5.20
C GLU A 67 -25.67 -13.70 -4.94
N TYR A 68 -24.81 -14.39 -4.21
CA TYR A 68 -24.98 -15.79 -3.86
C TYR A 68 -25.22 -15.97 -2.36
N ASN A 69 -25.83 -17.10 -2.01
CA ASN A 69 -25.99 -17.53 -0.63
C ASN A 69 -25.83 -19.06 -0.54
N LEU A 70 -24.73 -19.51 0.07
CA LEU A 70 -24.41 -20.93 0.24
C LEU A 70 -25.20 -21.57 1.39
N GLY A 71 -25.82 -20.73 2.23
CA GLY A 71 -26.60 -21.11 3.40
C GLY A 71 -26.01 -20.52 4.69
N GLU A 72 -26.63 -20.89 5.79
CA GLU A 72 -26.15 -20.60 7.14
C GLU A 72 -25.43 -21.82 7.72
N THR A 73 -24.37 -21.58 8.47
CA THR A 73 -23.59 -22.61 9.16
C THR A 73 -23.02 -22.04 10.46
N THR A 74 -22.21 -22.82 11.16
CA THR A 74 -21.44 -22.34 12.31
C THR A 74 -19.95 -22.45 12.05
N ILE A 75 -19.19 -21.45 12.49
CA ILE A 75 -17.72 -21.53 12.62
C ILE A 75 -17.34 -21.71 14.08
N THR A 76 -16.16 -22.26 14.34
CA THR A 76 -15.69 -22.57 15.68
C THR A 76 -14.66 -21.55 16.16
N GLN A 77 -14.82 -21.06 17.38
CA GLN A 77 -13.86 -20.18 18.06
C GLN A 77 -13.15 -20.97 19.16
N SER A 78 -11.91 -21.39 18.90
CA SER A 78 -11.18 -22.35 19.74
C SER A 78 -10.80 -21.82 21.13
N MET A 79 -10.76 -20.50 21.29
CA MET A 79 -10.53 -19.84 22.57
C MET A 79 -11.65 -20.11 23.60
N PHE A 80 -12.86 -20.44 23.14
CA PHE A 80 -14.00 -20.68 24.02
C PHE A 80 -14.19 -22.18 24.34
N PRO A 81 -14.53 -22.52 25.60
CA PRO A 81 -14.86 -23.89 26.01
C PRO A 81 -16.02 -24.53 25.22
N GLU A 82 -16.10 -25.87 25.21
CA GLU A 82 -17.08 -26.64 24.42
C GLU A 82 -18.53 -26.24 24.67
N GLU A 83 -18.84 -25.95 25.92
CA GLU A 83 -20.14 -25.56 26.44
C GLU A 83 -20.48 -24.08 26.23
N SER A 84 -19.52 -23.27 25.80
CA SER A 84 -19.74 -21.83 25.60
C SER A 84 -20.61 -21.58 24.38
N HIS A 85 -21.64 -20.75 24.53
CA HIS A 85 -22.44 -20.30 23.39
C HIS A 85 -21.59 -19.53 22.37
N PHE A 86 -20.49 -18.88 22.79
CA PHE A 86 -19.57 -18.20 21.89
C PHE A 86 -18.73 -19.16 21.03
N ARG A 87 -18.61 -20.44 21.39
CA ARG A 87 -17.74 -21.36 20.65
C ARG A 87 -18.23 -21.63 19.23
N ASN A 88 -19.53 -21.85 19.06
CA ASN A 88 -20.12 -22.16 17.76
C ASN A 88 -20.89 -20.94 17.26
N MET A 89 -20.21 -20.15 16.43
CA MET A 89 -20.71 -18.87 15.95
C MET A 89 -21.53 -19.05 14.67
N PRO A 90 -22.82 -18.66 14.66
CA PRO A 90 -23.62 -18.71 13.44
C PRO A 90 -23.09 -17.68 12.44
N VAL A 91 -22.99 -18.10 11.18
CA VAL A 91 -22.56 -17.25 10.06
C VAL A 91 -23.41 -17.53 8.83
N ARG A 92 -23.58 -16.49 8.01
CA ARG A 92 -24.15 -16.61 6.67
C ARG A 92 -23.02 -16.60 5.65
N LEU A 93 -23.01 -17.59 4.76
CA LEU A 93 -22.00 -17.72 3.71
C LEU A 93 -22.54 -17.12 2.41
N ASN A 94 -22.58 -15.79 2.35
CA ASN A 94 -23.04 -15.03 1.19
C ASN A 94 -21.95 -14.09 0.67
N GLY A 95 -22.15 -13.60 -0.55
CA GLY A 95 -21.23 -12.70 -1.21
C GLY A 95 -21.72 -12.36 -2.61
N ILE A 96 -20.84 -11.77 -3.39
CA ILE A 96 -21.07 -11.54 -4.82
C ILE A 96 -20.01 -12.27 -5.65
N ILE A 97 -20.41 -12.74 -6.83
CA ILE A 97 -19.54 -13.43 -7.78
C ILE A 97 -19.81 -12.94 -9.21
N ALA A 98 -18.76 -12.86 -10.02
CA ALA A 98 -18.88 -12.80 -11.47
C ALA A 98 -17.93 -13.80 -12.12
N VAL A 99 -18.39 -14.40 -13.23
CA VAL A 99 -17.65 -15.39 -14.01
C VAL A 99 -17.46 -14.83 -15.42
N PRO A 100 -16.26 -14.95 -16.04
CA PRO A 100 -16.05 -14.48 -17.40
C PRO A 100 -17.01 -15.18 -18.37
N SER A 101 -17.50 -14.52 -19.41
CA SER A 101 -18.42 -15.12 -20.39
C SER A 101 -17.69 -15.95 -21.47
N GLY A 102 -16.38 -15.78 -21.63
CA GLY A 102 -15.56 -16.41 -22.66
C GLY A 102 -15.42 -17.93 -22.53
N LYS A 103 -14.78 -18.55 -23.53
CA LYS A 103 -14.55 -20.01 -23.62
C LYS A 103 -13.17 -20.47 -23.12
N GLU A 104 -12.34 -19.57 -22.62
CA GLU A 104 -10.96 -19.82 -22.20
C GLU A 104 -10.84 -20.41 -20.78
N ALA A 105 -11.93 -20.97 -20.27
CA ALA A 105 -11.95 -21.61 -18.96
C ALA A 105 -10.93 -22.78 -18.90
N PRO A 106 -10.36 -23.07 -17.71
CA PRO A 106 -10.66 -22.47 -16.40
C PRO A 106 -9.86 -21.18 -16.13
N TYR A 107 -10.51 -20.20 -15.48
CA TYR A 107 -9.93 -18.89 -15.18
C TYR A 107 -9.36 -18.80 -13.75
N PRO A 108 -8.27 -18.05 -13.50
CA PRO A 108 -7.79 -17.81 -12.15
C PRO A 108 -8.87 -17.20 -11.25
N VAL A 109 -8.81 -17.49 -9.95
CA VAL A 109 -9.79 -17.04 -8.97
C VAL A 109 -9.24 -15.86 -8.18
N VAL A 110 -10.05 -14.81 -8.02
CA VAL A 110 -9.72 -13.63 -7.23
C VAL A 110 -10.73 -13.51 -6.09
N VAL A 111 -10.24 -13.40 -4.85
CA VAL A 111 -11.09 -13.23 -3.66
C VAL A 111 -10.83 -11.86 -3.06
N ILE A 112 -11.90 -11.08 -2.91
CA ILE A 112 -11.91 -9.75 -2.32
C ILE A 112 -12.43 -9.83 -0.89
N LEU A 113 -11.65 -9.28 0.05
CA LEU A 113 -11.94 -9.23 1.47
C LEU A 113 -12.17 -7.76 1.88
N HIS A 114 -13.38 -7.42 2.34
CA HIS A 114 -13.71 -6.06 2.75
C HIS A 114 -13.11 -5.67 4.11
N GLY A 115 -13.09 -4.37 4.42
CA GLY A 115 -12.58 -3.85 5.69
C GLY A 115 -13.48 -4.10 6.90
N ASN A 116 -12.96 -3.75 8.07
CA ASN A 116 -13.70 -3.74 9.32
C ASN A 116 -14.63 -2.53 9.36
N HIS A 117 -15.87 -2.77 8.97
CA HIS A 117 -16.96 -1.83 9.13
C HIS A 117 -18.11 -2.52 9.84
N PRO A 118 -18.98 -1.77 10.56
CA PRO A 118 -20.11 -2.37 11.26
C PRO A 118 -20.93 -3.27 10.32
N GLY A 119 -21.02 -4.55 10.67
CA GLY A 119 -21.80 -5.55 9.94
C GLY A 119 -23.27 -5.53 10.37
N CYS A 120 -23.52 -5.63 11.68
CA CYS A 120 -24.85 -5.49 12.26
C CYS A 120 -25.05 -4.13 12.92
N PRO A 121 -26.30 -3.65 13.04
CA PRO A 121 -26.59 -2.42 13.78
C PRO A 121 -26.12 -2.51 15.23
N VAL A 122 -25.48 -1.43 15.70
CA VAL A 122 -25.20 -1.21 17.11
C VAL A 122 -26.37 -0.42 17.70
N PRO A 123 -27.11 -0.95 18.69
CA PRO A 123 -28.19 -0.21 19.34
C PRO A 123 -27.69 1.08 19.99
N GLU A 124 -28.54 2.10 20.06
CA GLU A 124 -28.20 3.35 20.74
C GLU A 124 -27.86 3.10 22.22
N GLY A 125 -26.71 3.62 22.67
CA GLY A 125 -26.21 3.44 24.04
C GLY A 125 -25.43 2.14 24.27
N ASP A 126 -25.38 1.23 23.28
CA ASP A 126 -24.53 0.05 23.31
C ASP A 126 -23.19 0.30 22.59
N MET A 127 -22.18 -0.50 22.92
CA MET A 127 -20.85 -0.50 22.27
C MET A 127 -20.61 -1.76 21.43
N VAL A 128 -21.58 -2.69 21.40
CA VAL A 128 -21.47 -4.02 20.81
C VAL A 128 -22.64 -4.26 19.87
N ASP A 129 -22.35 -4.78 18.69
CA ASP A 129 -23.35 -5.09 17.67
C ASP A 129 -24.13 -6.36 18.01
N ARG A 130 -25.34 -6.50 17.44
CA ARG A 130 -26.18 -7.70 17.66
C ARG A 130 -25.95 -8.73 16.56
N TRP A 131 -24.96 -9.59 16.75
CA TRP A 131 -24.69 -10.71 15.83
C TRP A 131 -25.32 -12.03 16.29
N PRO A 132 -25.94 -12.81 15.38
CA PRO A 132 -26.30 -12.43 14.02
C PRO A 132 -27.53 -11.50 14.02
N CYS A 133 -27.57 -10.57 13.08
CA CYS A 133 -28.76 -9.76 12.81
C CYS A 133 -29.55 -10.31 11.62
N GLU A 134 -30.78 -9.82 11.46
CA GLU A 134 -31.60 -10.16 10.30
C GLU A 134 -30.92 -9.74 8.98
N PRO A 135 -31.02 -10.54 7.91
CA PRO A 135 -30.36 -10.25 6.63
C PRO A 135 -30.61 -8.85 6.06
N GLU A 136 -31.80 -8.29 6.31
CA GLU A 136 -32.23 -7.02 5.76
C GLU A 136 -31.52 -5.83 6.41
N VAL A 137 -31.04 -5.99 7.65
CA VAL A 137 -30.35 -4.94 8.40
C VAL A 137 -28.83 -5.14 8.45
N GLU A 138 -28.34 -6.29 7.99
CA GLU A 138 -26.90 -6.52 7.85
C GLU A 138 -26.33 -5.63 6.74
N ARG A 139 -25.30 -4.85 7.06
CA ARG A 139 -24.58 -4.03 6.11
C ARG A 139 -23.82 -4.92 5.13
N ARG A 140 -24.10 -4.75 3.85
CA ARG A 140 -23.50 -5.56 2.77
C ARG A 140 -22.13 -5.04 2.35
N ASN A 141 -21.18 -5.00 3.29
CA ASN A 141 -19.83 -4.45 3.07
C ASN A 141 -19.11 -5.09 1.87
N TYR A 142 -19.30 -6.39 1.64
CA TYR A 142 -18.78 -7.14 0.49
C TYR A 142 -19.30 -6.62 -0.86
N ARG A 143 -20.53 -6.09 -0.91
CA ARG A 143 -21.14 -5.59 -2.15
C ARG A 143 -20.50 -4.29 -2.64
N GLY A 144 -19.76 -3.61 -1.76
CA GLY A 144 -18.93 -2.44 -2.07
C GLY A 144 -18.04 -2.56 -3.30
N PHE A 145 -17.62 -3.79 -3.61
CA PHE A 145 -16.71 -4.13 -4.68
C PHE A 145 -17.40 -4.71 -5.93
N GLU A 146 -18.71 -4.54 -6.09
CA GLU A 146 -19.47 -5.00 -7.27
C GLU A 146 -18.84 -4.51 -8.58
N TYR A 147 -18.41 -3.24 -8.63
CA TYR A 147 -17.70 -2.66 -9.78
C TYR A 147 -16.42 -3.45 -10.10
N LEU A 148 -15.62 -3.78 -9.09
CA LEU A 148 -14.35 -4.48 -9.27
C LEU A 148 -14.58 -5.94 -9.68
N VAL A 149 -15.53 -6.63 -9.04
CA VAL A 149 -15.90 -8.01 -9.39
C VAL A 149 -16.32 -8.12 -10.86
N SER A 150 -17.14 -7.17 -11.35
CA SER A 150 -17.58 -7.13 -12.75
C SER A 150 -16.41 -6.89 -13.71
N GLN A 151 -15.54 -5.93 -13.40
CA GLN A 151 -14.37 -5.60 -14.22
C GLN A 151 -13.38 -6.77 -14.28
N LEU A 152 -13.13 -7.46 -13.17
CA LEU A 152 -12.24 -8.62 -13.14
C LEU A 152 -12.79 -9.80 -13.96
N ALA A 153 -14.10 -10.03 -13.91
CA ALA A 153 -14.71 -11.04 -14.79
C ALA A 153 -14.57 -10.70 -16.28
N ALA A 154 -14.63 -9.41 -16.65
CA ALA A 154 -14.35 -8.96 -18.01
C ALA A 154 -12.90 -9.24 -18.44
N GLN A 155 -11.96 -9.28 -17.50
CA GLN A 155 -10.54 -9.57 -17.74
C GLN A 155 -10.16 -11.06 -17.59
N GLY A 156 -11.16 -11.95 -17.55
CA GLY A 156 -10.91 -13.40 -17.52
C GLY A 156 -10.46 -13.90 -16.15
N TYR A 157 -11.14 -13.46 -15.08
CA TYR A 157 -11.00 -13.95 -13.72
C TYR A 157 -12.36 -14.37 -13.14
N VAL A 158 -12.43 -15.49 -12.41
CA VAL A 158 -13.59 -15.74 -11.55
C VAL A 158 -13.38 -14.92 -10.28
N ALA A 159 -14.17 -13.87 -10.09
CA ALA A 159 -14.00 -12.93 -9.01
C ALA A 159 -15.12 -13.06 -7.98
N LEU A 160 -14.76 -13.11 -6.70
CA LEU A 160 -15.70 -13.14 -5.57
C LEU A 160 -15.37 -12.01 -4.59
N SER A 161 -16.38 -11.35 -4.06
CA SER A 161 -16.26 -10.54 -2.84
C SER A 161 -17.16 -11.16 -1.78
N ILE A 162 -16.54 -11.65 -0.70
CA ILE A 162 -17.21 -12.50 0.29
C ILE A 162 -17.62 -11.71 1.53
N ASN A 163 -18.75 -12.08 2.15
CA ASN A 163 -19.16 -11.49 3.41
C ASN A 163 -18.26 -11.97 4.56
N ILE A 164 -17.48 -11.06 5.13
CA ILE A 164 -16.62 -11.31 6.29
C ILE A 164 -16.98 -10.43 7.49
N ASN A 165 -18.20 -9.91 7.55
CA ASN A 165 -18.70 -9.17 8.72
C ASN A 165 -18.52 -9.95 10.03
N ALA A 166 -18.65 -11.28 9.98
CA ALA A 166 -18.45 -12.16 11.12
C ALA A 166 -17.01 -12.13 11.70
N GLU A 167 -16.00 -11.75 10.93
CA GLU A 167 -14.63 -11.57 11.46
C GLU A 167 -14.61 -10.44 12.50
N TYR A 168 -15.39 -9.39 12.29
CA TYR A 168 -15.21 -8.11 13.00
C TYR A 168 -16.24 -7.82 14.09
N THR A 169 -17.29 -8.63 14.19
CA THR A 169 -18.31 -8.47 15.23
C THR A 169 -17.77 -8.76 16.64
N PHE A 170 -18.15 -7.89 17.59
CA PHE A 170 -17.97 -8.14 19.03
C PHE A 170 -19.19 -8.80 19.66
N GLY A 171 -20.33 -8.82 18.94
CA GLY A 171 -21.58 -9.46 19.36
C GLY A 171 -21.48 -10.95 19.66
N PHE A 172 -20.39 -11.60 19.21
CA PHE A 172 -20.11 -13.00 19.47
C PHE A 172 -18.73 -13.24 20.12
N GLY A 173 -18.30 -12.29 20.95
CA GLY A 173 -17.00 -12.29 21.63
C GLY A 173 -15.92 -11.55 20.84
N GLU A 174 -14.82 -11.21 21.51
CA GLU A 174 -13.66 -10.60 20.86
C GLU A 174 -13.03 -11.58 19.85
N PRO A 175 -12.80 -11.18 18.59
CA PRO A 175 -12.24 -12.06 17.59
C PRO A 175 -10.78 -12.39 17.87
N VAL A 176 -10.41 -13.67 17.75
CA VAL A 176 -9.01 -14.05 17.58
C VAL A 176 -8.59 -13.74 16.15
N PRO A 177 -7.48 -13.00 15.96
CA PRO A 177 -7.00 -12.64 14.63
C PRO A 177 -6.99 -13.83 13.67
N ILE A 178 -7.62 -13.64 12.50
CA ILE A 178 -7.72 -14.58 11.37
C ILE A 178 -8.37 -15.94 11.63
N GLU A 179 -8.83 -16.26 12.84
CA GLU A 179 -9.48 -17.55 13.11
C GLU A 179 -10.84 -17.67 12.41
N ARG A 180 -11.69 -16.64 12.53
CA ARG A 180 -13.00 -16.65 11.87
C ARG A 180 -12.82 -16.46 10.37
N LEU A 181 -11.98 -15.51 9.95
CA LEU A 181 -11.67 -15.23 8.54
C LEU A 181 -11.15 -16.48 7.82
N GLY A 182 -10.24 -17.24 8.42
CA GLY A 182 -9.71 -18.47 7.83
C GLY A 182 -10.79 -19.50 7.54
N GLN A 183 -11.73 -19.69 8.48
CA GLN A 183 -12.87 -20.59 8.27
C GLN A 183 -13.85 -20.06 7.21
N LEU A 184 -14.14 -18.76 7.21
CA LEU A 184 -15.01 -18.14 6.21
C LEU A 184 -14.44 -18.30 4.80
N VAL A 185 -13.14 -18.05 4.60
CA VAL A 185 -12.48 -18.21 3.30
C VAL A 185 -12.43 -19.67 2.87
N ASP A 186 -12.08 -20.59 3.78
CA ASP A 186 -12.04 -22.03 3.50
C ASP A 186 -13.41 -22.58 3.08
N LEU A 187 -14.49 -22.21 3.80
CA LEU A 187 -15.85 -22.61 3.48
C LEU A 187 -16.30 -22.12 2.09
N HIS A 188 -15.99 -20.86 1.75
CA HIS A 188 -16.32 -20.31 0.44
C HIS A 188 -15.53 -20.96 -0.70
N LEU A 189 -14.22 -21.15 -0.53
CA LEU A 189 -13.36 -21.73 -1.57
C LEU A 189 -13.62 -23.22 -1.77
N LYS A 190 -13.95 -23.98 -0.72
CA LYS A 190 -14.38 -25.38 -0.85
C LYS A 190 -15.72 -25.51 -1.58
N ALA A 191 -16.69 -24.66 -1.27
CA ALA A 191 -17.95 -24.63 -2.01
C ALA A 191 -17.72 -24.28 -3.49
N LEU A 192 -16.82 -23.33 -3.78
CA LEU A 192 -16.45 -22.99 -5.15
C LEU A 192 -15.79 -24.17 -5.86
N ALA A 193 -14.87 -24.89 -5.19
CA ALA A 193 -14.20 -26.07 -5.74
C ALA A 193 -15.21 -27.22 -6.04
N GLU A 194 -16.17 -27.44 -5.14
CA GLU A 194 -17.24 -28.43 -5.32
C GLU A 194 -18.14 -28.08 -6.52
N ALA A 195 -18.63 -26.84 -6.59
CA ALA A 195 -19.43 -26.36 -7.71
C ALA A 195 -18.66 -26.43 -9.04
N THR A 196 -17.37 -26.11 -9.01
CA THR A 196 -16.49 -26.17 -10.20
C THR A 196 -16.27 -27.59 -10.70
N SER A 197 -16.34 -28.57 -9.81
CA SER A 197 -16.18 -30.00 -10.14
C SER A 197 -17.49 -30.68 -10.56
N GLY A 198 -18.56 -29.92 -10.77
CA GLY A 198 -19.89 -30.44 -11.14
C GLY A 198 -20.77 -30.86 -9.96
N GLY A 199 -20.37 -30.51 -8.73
CA GLY A 199 -21.15 -30.75 -7.51
C GLY A 199 -22.25 -29.71 -7.27
N PRO A 200 -22.87 -29.71 -6.08
CA PRO A 200 -23.84 -28.70 -5.66
C PRO A 200 -23.37 -27.28 -5.93
N ASN A 201 -24.19 -26.51 -6.66
CA ASN A 201 -23.87 -25.14 -7.02
C ASN A 201 -24.97 -24.18 -6.51
N LYS A 202 -24.59 -23.34 -5.54
CA LYS A 202 -25.45 -22.29 -4.96
C LYS A 202 -24.94 -20.86 -5.26
N PHE A 203 -24.03 -20.71 -6.21
CA PHE A 203 -23.46 -19.42 -6.59
C PHE A 203 -24.34 -18.61 -7.54
N GLY A 204 -25.41 -19.21 -8.07
CA GLY A 204 -26.32 -18.55 -9.02
C GLY A 204 -25.73 -18.32 -10.41
N VAL A 205 -24.56 -18.89 -10.70
CA VAL A 205 -23.85 -18.84 -11.98
C VAL A 205 -23.32 -20.22 -12.33
N GLU A 206 -23.19 -20.54 -13.62
CA GLU A 206 -22.58 -21.80 -14.06
C GLU A 206 -21.09 -21.83 -13.71
N LEU A 207 -20.66 -22.87 -12.99
CA LEU A 207 -19.29 -22.99 -12.47
C LEU A 207 -18.53 -24.22 -12.92
N GLU A 208 -19.21 -25.25 -13.44
CA GLU A 208 -18.56 -26.50 -13.85
C GLU A 208 -17.43 -26.21 -14.86
N GLY A 209 -16.20 -26.56 -14.47
CA GLY A 209 -14.99 -26.32 -15.26
C GLY A 209 -14.58 -24.85 -15.45
N ARG A 210 -15.21 -23.89 -14.76
CA ARG A 210 -14.98 -22.44 -14.98
C ARG A 210 -13.83 -21.86 -14.15
N ALA A 211 -13.67 -22.29 -12.90
CA ALA A 211 -12.69 -21.72 -11.98
C ALA A 211 -11.41 -22.58 -11.91
N ASN A 212 -10.24 -21.93 -11.88
CA ASN A 212 -8.96 -22.57 -11.67
C ASN A 212 -8.51 -22.33 -10.22
N LEU A 213 -8.89 -23.24 -9.33
CA LEU A 213 -8.56 -23.16 -7.90
C LEU A 213 -7.06 -23.34 -7.63
N SER A 214 -6.25 -23.72 -8.63
CA SER A 214 -4.78 -23.77 -8.51
C SER A 214 -4.08 -22.42 -8.71
N LYS A 215 -4.86 -21.35 -8.99
CA LYS A 215 -4.37 -19.99 -9.25
C LYS A 215 -5.23 -18.98 -8.53
N LEU A 216 -4.84 -18.64 -7.30
CA LEU A 216 -5.57 -17.67 -6.48
C LEU A 216 -4.83 -16.32 -6.40
N ALA A 217 -5.59 -15.25 -6.21
CA ALA A 217 -5.09 -13.96 -5.75
C ALA A 217 -6.03 -13.39 -4.69
N PHE A 218 -5.46 -12.68 -3.70
CA PHE A 218 -6.24 -11.94 -2.73
C PHE A 218 -6.18 -10.44 -3.00
N ILE A 219 -7.33 -9.79 -2.80
CA ILE A 219 -7.45 -8.35 -2.71
C ILE A 219 -8.11 -8.07 -1.38
N GLY A 220 -7.56 -7.16 -0.57
CA GLY A 220 -8.16 -6.86 0.73
C GLY A 220 -8.11 -5.38 1.06
N HIS A 221 -9.22 -4.86 1.58
CA HIS A 221 -9.34 -3.48 2.02
C HIS A 221 -9.26 -3.37 3.54
N SER A 222 -8.53 -2.38 4.08
CA SER A 222 -8.39 -2.17 5.52
C SER A 222 -7.91 -3.45 6.25
N GLN A 223 -8.56 -3.86 7.34
CA GLN A 223 -8.31 -5.13 8.01
C GLN A 223 -8.50 -6.37 7.12
N GLY A 224 -9.24 -6.29 6.01
CA GLY A 224 -9.34 -7.36 5.02
C GLY A 224 -8.03 -7.58 4.26
N GLY A 225 -7.26 -6.50 4.03
CA GLY A 225 -5.91 -6.57 3.46
C GLY A 225 -4.94 -7.23 4.41
N GLU A 226 -4.94 -6.80 5.67
CA GLU A 226 -4.16 -7.42 6.73
C GLU A 226 -4.52 -8.92 6.89
N GLY A 227 -5.82 -9.22 6.88
CA GLY A 227 -6.37 -10.58 6.88
C GLY A 227 -5.81 -11.44 5.75
N ALA A 228 -5.84 -10.95 4.50
CA ALA A 228 -5.27 -11.65 3.35
C ALA A 228 -3.79 -12.02 3.56
N TYR A 229 -2.99 -11.07 4.06
CA TYR A 229 -1.55 -11.27 4.33
C TYR A 229 -1.29 -12.33 5.41
N TRP A 230 -2.14 -12.36 6.44
CA TRP A 230 -2.00 -13.33 7.51
C TRP A 230 -2.54 -14.71 7.16
N LEU A 231 -3.59 -14.80 6.32
CA LEU A 231 -4.09 -16.08 5.79
C LEU A 231 -3.01 -16.80 4.99
N THR A 232 -2.27 -16.08 4.12
CA THR A 232 -1.20 -16.71 3.36
C THR A 232 -0.11 -17.27 4.25
N GLN A 233 0.30 -16.53 5.29
CA GLN A 233 1.33 -17.00 6.22
C GLN A 233 0.87 -18.13 7.15
N LYS A 234 -0.29 -17.98 7.81
CA LYS A 234 -0.74 -18.94 8.83
C LYS A 234 -1.25 -20.25 8.22
N SER A 235 -1.87 -20.16 7.05
CA SER A 235 -2.41 -21.32 6.34
C SER A 235 -1.51 -21.80 5.20
N ALA A 236 -0.30 -21.23 5.05
CA ALA A 236 0.65 -21.57 3.98
C ALA A 236 0.00 -21.55 2.59
N LEU A 237 -0.90 -20.59 2.33
CA LEU A 237 -1.64 -20.53 1.06
C LEU A 237 -0.76 -20.09 -0.11
N ASP A 238 0.44 -19.60 0.16
CA ASP A 238 1.46 -19.28 -0.86
C ASP A 238 2.37 -20.48 -1.19
N ALA A 239 2.21 -21.61 -0.50
CA ALA A 239 3.02 -22.80 -0.70
C ALA A 239 2.59 -23.57 -1.97
N PRO A 240 3.53 -24.14 -2.76
CA PRO A 240 3.20 -24.89 -3.98
C PRO A 240 2.25 -26.08 -3.80
N ASP A 241 2.19 -26.66 -2.59
CA ASP A 241 1.32 -27.78 -2.25
C ASP A 241 -0.03 -27.36 -1.64
N SER A 242 -0.35 -26.05 -1.62
CA SER A 242 -1.60 -25.52 -1.08
C SER A 242 -2.84 -26.20 -1.70
N LEU A 243 -2.86 -26.41 -3.02
CA LEU A 243 -3.95 -27.13 -3.71
C LEU A 243 -4.23 -28.50 -3.09
N LYS A 244 -3.16 -29.24 -2.77
CA LYS A 244 -3.25 -30.59 -2.19
C LYS A 244 -3.73 -30.56 -0.75
N ASN A 245 -3.28 -29.57 0.02
CA ASN A 245 -3.55 -29.46 1.45
C ASN A 245 -4.93 -28.88 1.75
N HIS A 246 -5.43 -27.98 0.90
CA HIS A 246 -6.68 -27.24 1.12
C HIS A 246 -7.77 -27.51 0.08
N GLY A 247 -7.43 -28.04 -1.10
CA GLY A 247 -8.32 -28.12 -2.27
C GLY A 247 -8.33 -26.86 -3.13
N TYR A 248 -7.51 -25.87 -2.77
CA TYR A 248 -7.35 -24.60 -3.48
C TYR A 248 -5.96 -23.99 -3.18
N GLY A 249 -5.54 -23.00 -3.95
CA GLY A 249 -4.21 -22.40 -3.88
C GLY A 249 -3.20 -23.04 -4.84
N PRO A 250 -1.97 -22.51 -4.97
CA PRO A 250 -1.43 -21.40 -4.19
C PRO A 250 -2.01 -20.02 -4.55
N VAL A 251 -1.78 -19.07 -3.65
CA VAL A 251 -1.95 -17.63 -3.83
C VAL A 251 -0.70 -17.07 -4.51
N TYR A 252 -0.90 -16.39 -5.63
CA TYR A 252 0.16 -15.84 -6.48
C TYR A 252 0.47 -14.38 -6.18
N GLY A 253 -0.39 -13.68 -5.43
CA GLY A 253 -0.22 -12.26 -5.15
C GLY A 253 -1.28 -11.74 -4.18
N ILE A 254 -0.94 -10.67 -3.45
CA ILE A 254 -1.86 -9.94 -2.59
C ILE A 254 -1.83 -8.45 -2.96
N LEU A 255 -3.00 -7.88 -3.23
CA LEU A 255 -3.21 -6.44 -3.32
C LEU A 255 -3.91 -5.95 -2.04
N MET A 256 -3.25 -5.06 -1.31
CA MET A 256 -3.71 -4.52 -0.04
C MET A 256 -4.10 -3.06 -0.22
N ILE A 257 -5.36 -2.73 0.08
CA ILE A 257 -5.95 -1.40 -0.15
C ILE A 257 -6.20 -0.75 1.21
N ALA A 258 -5.58 0.39 1.46
CA ALA A 258 -5.63 1.09 2.75
C ALA A 258 -5.45 0.15 3.96
N PRO A 259 -4.48 -0.80 3.96
CA PRO A 259 -4.47 -1.84 4.97
C PRO A 259 -4.11 -1.29 6.35
N SER A 260 -4.67 -1.91 7.38
CA SER A 260 -4.22 -1.76 8.76
C SER A 260 -3.03 -2.68 9.07
N ALA A 261 -2.38 -2.49 10.21
CA ALA A 261 -1.34 -3.40 10.71
C ALA A 261 -1.51 -3.66 12.22
N ASN A 262 -2.72 -4.09 12.60
CA ASN A 262 -3.13 -4.29 13.99
C ASN A 262 -2.48 -5.51 14.67
N TRP A 263 -2.03 -6.49 13.89
CA TRP A 263 -1.50 -7.75 14.41
C TRP A 263 0.03 -7.82 14.26
N GLY A 264 0.71 -7.93 15.40
CA GLY A 264 2.17 -8.03 15.43
C GLY A 264 2.70 -9.37 14.93
N GLY A 265 3.96 -9.38 14.46
CA GLY A 265 4.71 -10.59 14.13
C GLY A 265 4.57 -11.06 12.68
N ALA A 266 4.08 -10.21 11.78
CA ALA A 266 4.10 -10.47 10.35
C ALA A 266 5.53 -10.73 9.86
N ARG A 267 5.70 -11.71 8.95
CA ARG A 267 6.99 -12.08 8.35
C ARG A 267 6.95 -11.85 6.84
N GLY A 268 8.11 -11.90 6.18
CA GLY A 268 8.23 -11.79 4.72
C GLY A 268 7.32 -12.75 3.98
N ALA A 269 6.46 -12.22 3.10
CA ALA A 269 5.67 -13.02 2.18
C ALA A 269 6.53 -13.45 0.98
N ARG A 270 6.37 -14.69 0.49
CA ARG A 270 7.15 -15.21 -0.65
C ARG A 270 6.61 -14.79 -2.02
N LEU A 271 5.44 -14.18 -2.02
CA LEU A 271 4.64 -13.81 -3.19
C LEU A 271 4.65 -12.28 -3.43
N PRO A 272 4.34 -11.81 -4.65
CA PRO A 272 4.14 -10.39 -4.94
C PRO A 272 3.11 -9.68 -4.05
N VAL A 273 3.55 -8.61 -3.38
CA VAL A 273 2.68 -7.79 -2.51
C VAL A 273 2.63 -6.37 -3.06
N ALA A 274 1.42 -5.87 -3.31
CA ALA A 274 1.19 -4.47 -3.65
C ALA A 274 0.33 -3.81 -2.57
N VAL A 275 0.71 -2.62 -2.15
CA VAL A 275 -0.01 -1.81 -1.16
C VAL A 275 -0.47 -0.51 -1.82
N ILE A 276 -1.73 -0.13 -1.63
CA ILE A 276 -2.25 1.19 -1.98
C ILE A 276 -2.59 1.92 -0.68
N LEU A 277 -1.91 3.04 -0.42
CA LEU A 277 -2.11 3.91 0.73
C LEU A 277 -2.80 5.20 0.28
N PRO A 278 -4.06 5.43 0.68
CA PRO A 278 -4.73 6.70 0.40
C PRO A 278 -4.08 7.82 1.22
N ALA A 279 -3.61 8.90 0.58
CA ALA A 279 -2.93 9.98 1.27
C ALA A 279 -3.81 10.65 2.35
N CYS A 280 -5.11 10.73 2.09
CA CYS A 280 -6.11 11.36 2.96
C CYS A 280 -6.86 10.37 3.86
N ASP A 281 -6.26 9.19 4.11
CA ASP A 281 -6.78 8.21 5.05
C ASP A 281 -6.95 8.82 6.46
N ASN A 282 -8.18 8.79 6.95
CA ASN A 282 -8.52 9.22 8.30
C ASN A 282 -9.02 8.07 9.20
N ASP A 283 -8.98 6.84 8.72
CA ASP A 283 -9.25 5.63 9.51
C ASP A 283 -7.92 5.02 10.01
N VAL A 284 -6.99 4.78 9.07
CA VAL A 284 -5.61 4.35 9.32
C VAL A 284 -4.65 5.54 9.19
N LEU A 285 -4.79 6.49 10.14
CA LEU A 285 -4.13 7.80 10.09
C LEU A 285 -2.61 7.74 9.88
N ASN A 286 -1.93 6.77 10.50
CA ASN A 286 -0.48 6.62 10.45
C ASN A 286 0.02 5.87 9.21
N GLN A 287 -0.88 5.39 8.33
CA GLN A 287 -0.57 4.56 7.17
C GLN A 287 0.32 3.35 7.51
N GLU A 288 0.08 2.73 8.66
CA GLU A 288 0.85 1.57 9.15
C GLU A 288 0.79 0.36 8.22
N GLY A 289 -0.19 0.30 7.32
CA GLY A 289 -0.23 -0.64 6.21
C GLY A 289 1.04 -0.70 5.35
N GLN A 290 1.85 0.36 5.35
CA GLN A 290 3.17 0.37 4.72
C GLN A 290 4.10 -0.73 5.28
N LEU A 291 3.87 -1.21 6.50
CA LEU A 291 4.66 -2.26 7.14
C LEU A 291 4.84 -3.50 6.25
N PHE A 292 3.81 -3.93 5.51
CA PHE A 292 3.90 -5.14 4.67
C PHE A 292 4.88 -4.99 3.50
N TYR A 293 5.03 -3.76 2.99
CA TYR A 293 6.08 -3.43 2.03
C TYR A 293 7.46 -3.43 2.71
N GLU A 294 7.58 -2.80 3.89
CA GLU A 294 8.86 -2.72 4.61
C GLU A 294 9.40 -4.10 5.02
N ILE A 295 8.52 -5.00 5.47
CA ILE A 295 8.87 -6.40 5.74
C ILE A 295 9.42 -7.07 4.47
N SER A 296 8.76 -6.87 3.32
CA SER A 296 9.23 -7.43 2.04
C SER A 296 10.58 -6.86 1.63
N ARG A 297 10.79 -5.56 1.86
CA ARG A 297 12.02 -4.85 1.50
C ARG A 297 13.22 -5.31 2.32
N LEU A 298 13.02 -5.50 3.62
CA LEU A 298 14.06 -5.90 4.56
C LEU A 298 14.39 -7.39 4.50
N ASP A 299 13.54 -8.20 3.85
CA ASP A 299 13.79 -9.62 3.64
C ASP A 299 14.91 -9.83 2.58
N PRO A 300 16.10 -10.32 2.98
CA PRO A 300 17.21 -10.51 2.05
C PRO A 300 16.99 -11.66 1.06
N GLU A 301 16.02 -12.54 1.33
CA GLU A 301 15.66 -13.69 0.50
C GLU A 301 14.39 -13.43 -0.32
N LYS A 302 13.91 -12.18 -0.38
CA LYS A 302 12.69 -11.81 -1.11
C LYS A 302 12.82 -12.12 -2.60
N ILE A 303 12.21 -13.22 -3.05
CA ILE A 303 12.28 -13.71 -4.44
C ILE A 303 11.28 -13.08 -5.41
N SER A 304 10.36 -12.25 -4.92
CA SER A 304 9.34 -11.62 -5.75
C SER A 304 9.36 -10.10 -5.58
N TRP A 305 8.76 -9.39 -6.52
CA TRP A 305 8.63 -7.94 -6.41
C TRP A 305 7.62 -7.53 -5.32
N ALA A 306 7.70 -6.28 -4.87
CA ALA A 306 6.68 -5.62 -4.06
C ALA A 306 6.51 -4.16 -4.48
N SER A 307 5.35 -3.58 -4.23
CA SER A 307 5.05 -2.17 -4.52
C SER A 307 4.28 -1.53 -3.38
N SER A 308 4.53 -0.25 -3.13
CA SER A 308 3.63 0.59 -2.33
C SER A 308 3.32 1.88 -3.07
N VAL A 309 2.05 2.22 -3.15
CA VAL A 309 1.53 3.38 -3.88
C VAL A 309 0.87 4.33 -2.91
N TRP A 310 1.28 5.59 -2.94
CA TRP A 310 0.57 6.67 -2.28
C TRP A 310 -0.34 7.35 -3.29
N LEU A 311 -1.65 7.17 -3.14
CA LEU A 311 -2.65 7.80 -4.00
C LEU A 311 -3.07 9.12 -3.37
N GLU A 312 -2.69 10.22 -4.01
CA GLU A 312 -2.98 11.57 -3.50
C GLU A 312 -4.48 11.84 -3.55
N HIS A 313 -4.96 12.69 -2.64
CA HIS A 313 -6.39 13.06 -2.50
C HIS A 313 -7.37 11.89 -2.21
N ALA A 314 -6.93 10.64 -2.20
CA ALA A 314 -7.77 9.48 -1.88
C ALA A 314 -7.98 9.35 -0.38
N ASN A 315 -9.19 8.97 0.03
CA ASN A 315 -9.53 8.66 1.42
C ASN A 315 -9.61 7.15 1.67
N HIS A 316 -9.89 6.75 2.91
CA HIS A 316 -9.97 5.33 3.28
C HIS A 316 -11.15 4.61 2.61
N ASN A 317 -12.32 5.27 2.61
CA ASN A 317 -13.59 4.60 2.40
C ASN A 317 -14.03 4.49 0.94
N TYR A 318 -13.63 5.41 0.07
CA TYR A 318 -14.18 5.50 -1.30
C TYR A 318 -13.81 4.33 -2.22
N PHE A 319 -12.88 3.46 -1.82
CA PHE A 319 -12.67 2.17 -2.49
C PHE A 319 -13.87 1.22 -2.38
N ASN A 320 -14.70 1.37 -1.37
CA ASN A 320 -15.91 0.57 -1.15
C ASN A 320 -17.16 1.43 -1.38
N SER A 321 -17.93 1.10 -2.42
CA SER A 321 -19.10 1.89 -2.83
C SER A 321 -20.25 1.97 -1.80
N THR A 322 -20.19 1.20 -0.71
CA THR A 322 -21.18 1.25 0.37
C THR A 322 -20.78 2.16 1.53
N LEU A 323 -19.60 2.77 1.47
CA LEU A 323 -19.06 3.63 2.50
C LEU A 323 -19.12 5.11 2.06
N ALA A 324 -19.41 5.97 3.03
CA ALA A 324 -19.26 7.41 2.88
C ALA A 324 -17.87 7.85 3.37
N ASP A 325 -17.54 9.13 3.20
CA ASP A 325 -16.30 9.69 3.76
C ASP A 325 -16.19 9.39 5.27
N GLU A 326 -15.04 8.93 5.74
CA GLU A 326 -14.79 8.62 7.15
C GLU A 326 -14.71 9.88 8.04
N ALA A 327 -14.52 11.06 7.45
CA ALA A 327 -14.34 12.32 8.17
C ALA A 327 -15.18 13.45 7.59
N VAL A 328 -15.65 14.34 8.48
CA VAL A 328 -16.32 15.58 8.06
C VAL A 328 -15.30 16.67 7.72
N THR A 329 -14.14 16.68 8.38
CA THR A 329 -13.02 17.62 8.15
C THR A 329 -11.67 16.93 8.37
N ARG A 330 -10.62 17.44 7.72
CA ARG A 330 -9.21 17.02 7.91
C ARG A 330 -8.33 18.24 8.17
N PRO A 331 -8.22 18.71 9.43
CA PRO A 331 -7.47 19.92 9.76
C PRO A 331 -6.01 19.86 9.28
N GLY A 332 -5.51 20.97 8.72
CA GLY A 332 -4.13 21.07 8.23
C GLY A 332 -3.79 20.18 7.03
N ARG A 333 -4.79 19.56 6.39
CA ARG A 333 -4.65 18.69 5.22
C ARG A 333 -5.31 19.31 4.00
N THR A 334 -4.75 20.41 3.51
CA THR A 334 -5.26 21.10 2.29
C THR A 334 -5.13 20.23 1.04
N ASP A 335 -4.24 19.24 1.04
CA ASP A 335 -4.18 18.17 0.04
C ASP A 335 -5.41 17.24 0.06
N CYS A 336 -6.29 17.34 1.05
CA CYS A 336 -7.52 16.56 1.13
C CYS A 336 -8.77 17.38 0.82
N GLU A 337 -8.60 18.60 0.29
CA GLU A 337 -9.69 19.52 -0.01
C GLU A 337 -9.57 20.08 -1.45
N PRO A 338 -10.28 19.50 -2.44
CA PRO A 338 -11.20 18.37 -2.33
C PRO A 338 -10.49 17.01 -2.30
N LEU A 339 -11.18 16.00 -1.78
CA LEU A 339 -10.84 14.60 -2.02
C LEU A 339 -11.09 14.21 -3.49
N LEU A 340 -10.49 13.09 -3.92
CA LEU A 340 -10.92 12.41 -5.14
C LEU A 340 -12.42 12.10 -5.08
N GLN A 341 -13.08 12.18 -6.24
CA GLN A 341 -14.45 11.69 -6.36
C GLN A 341 -14.46 10.16 -6.17
N PRO A 342 -15.48 9.59 -5.51
CA PRO A 342 -15.55 8.15 -5.26
C PRO A 342 -15.37 7.30 -6.51
N GLU A 343 -15.95 7.71 -7.64
CA GLU A 343 -15.84 7.02 -8.93
C GLU A 343 -14.40 6.98 -9.42
N ALA A 344 -13.68 8.11 -9.40
CA ALA A 344 -12.29 8.18 -9.85
C ALA A 344 -11.35 7.29 -9.01
N GLN A 345 -11.56 7.25 -7.69
CA GLN A 345 -10.77 6.38 -6.80
C GLN A 345 -11.03 4.88 -7.06
N ARG A 346 -12.28 4.51 -7.40
CA ARG A 346 -12.64 3.13 -7.78
C ARG A 346 -12.16 2.75 -9.18
N ASP A 347 -12.14 3.70 -10.12
CA ASP A 347 -11.58 3.50 -11.46
C ASP A 347 -10.07 3.27 -11.39
N PHE A 348 -9.36 4.05 -10.57
CA PHE A 348 -7.95 3.82 -10.25
C PHE A 348 -7.72 2.42 -9.71
N LEU A 349 -8.48 2.02 -8.67
CA LEU A 349 -8.34 0.70 -8.08
C LEU A 349 -8.61 -0.42 -9.10
N SER A 350 -9.61 -0.25 -9.96
CA SER A 350 -9.90 -1.22 -11.01
C SER A 350 -8.73 -1.36 -11.98
N ALA A 351 -8.21 -0.25 -12.50
CA ALA A 351 -7.10 -0.27 -13.44
C ALA A 351 -5.81 -0.85 -12.81
N TYR A 352 -5.46 -0.41 -11.60
CA TYR A 352 -4.32 -0.94 -10.86
C TYR A 352 -4.45 -2.44 -10.59
N THR A 353 -5.63 -2.90 -10.17
CA THR A 353 -5.88 -4.33 -9.90
C THR A 353 -5.72 -5.18 -11.15
N ILE A 354 -6.21 -4.69 -12.30
CA ILE A 354 -6.10 -5.42 -13.57
C ILE A 354 -4.62 -5.63 -13.93
N ASP A 355 -3.80 -4.58 -13.86
CA ASP A 355 -2.37 -4.69 -14.18
C ASP A 355 -1.60 -5.51 -13.14
N PHE A 356 -1.95 -5.38 -11.86
CA PHE A 356 -1.44 -6.25 -10.80
C PHE A 356 -1.69 -7.73 -11.11
N LEU A 357 -2.93 -8.09 -11.45
CA LEU A 357 -3.31 -9.47 -11.75
C LEU A 357 -2.70 -9.95 -13.08
N ALA A 358 -2.59 -9.08 -14.08
CA ALA A 358 -1.93 -9.40 -15.33
C ALA A 358 -0.46 -9.76 -15.09
N GLN A 359 0.22 -9.04 -14.20
CA GLN A 359 1.60 -9.30 -13.85
C GLN A 359 1.78 -10.62 -13.06
N ILE A 360 1.05 -10.83 -11.96
CA ILE A 360 1.26 -12.05 -11.13
C ILE A 360 0.88 -13.35 -11.85
N PHE A 361 0.02 -13.26 -12.88
CA PHE A 361 -0.36 -14.40 -13.72
C PHE A 361 0.33 -14.43 -15.08
N ASN A 362 1.32 -13.53 -15.31
CA ASN A 362 2.10 -13.42 -16.55
C ASN A 362 1.24 -13.32 -17.83
N LYS A 363 0.15 -12.55 -17.78
CA LYS A 363 -0.73 -12.32 -18.94
C LYS A 363 -0.21 -11.21 -19.86
N GLU A 364 0.46 -10.19 -19.33
CA GLU A 364 0.91 -9.02 -20.09
C GLU A 364 2.30 -8.56 -19.66
N GLN A 365 3.15 -8.19 -20.63
CA GLN A 365 4.52 -7.76 -20.36
C GLN A 365 4.62 -6.30 -19.90
N ASP A 366 3.73 -5.43 -20.39
CA ASP A 366 3.79 -3.98 -20.12
C ASP A 366 3.10 -3.57 -18.80
N ALA A 367 2.49 -4.52 -18.08
CA ALA A 367 1.78 -4.24 -16.84
C ALA A 367 2.70 -3.62 -15.78
N MET A 368 3.96 -4.05 -15.68
CA MET A 368 4.93 -3.47 -14.76
C MET A 368 5.19 -1.99 -15.01
N ALA A 369 5.21 -1.55 -16.27
CA ALA A 369 5.39 -0.14 -16.60
C ALA A 369 4.18 0.69 -16.13
N ARG A 370 2.96 0.20 -16.36
CA ARG A 370 1.72 0.87 -15.91
C ARG A 370 1.53 0.87 -14.39
N LEU A 371 2.09 -0.11 -13.69
CA LEU A 371 2.19 -0.12 -12.23
C LEU A 371 3.24 0.87 -11.68
N GLY A 372 3.98 1.56 -12.56
CA GLY A 372 5.07 2.46 -12.17
C GLY A 372 6.34 1.74 -11.76
N MET A 373 6.47 0.45 -12.05
CA MET A 373 7.50 -0.45 -11.54
C MET A 373 8.61 -0.77 -12.55
N ASP A 374 8.55 -0.24 -13.77
CA ASP A 374 9.59 -0.43 -14.80
C ASP A 374 10.92 0.21 -14.37
N SER A 375 11.96 -0.61 -14.16
CA SER A 375 13.29 -0.21 -13.70
C SER A 375 14.03 0.68 -14.71
N GLU A 376 13.69 0.61 -15.99
CA GLU A 376 14.30 1.43 -17.05
C GLU A 376 13.68 2.83 -17.16
N ALA A 377 12.56 3.05 -16.47
CA ALA A 377 11.85 4.32 -16.44
C ALA A 377 12.13 5.07 -15.14
N GLN A 378 12.04 6.40 -15.22
CA GLN A 378 12.01 7.25 -14.04
C GLN A 378 10.79 6.92 -13.16
N ALA A 379 10.84 7.24 -11.87
CA ALA A 379 9.69 7.04 -10.99
C ALA A 379 8.54 7.98 -11.39
N PRO A 380 7.30 7.48 -11.55
CA PRO A 380 6.20 8.32 -11.99
C PRO A 380 5.71 9.26 -10.88
N SER A 381 5.16 10.41 -11.28
CA SER A 381 4.37 11.31 -10.43
C SER A 381 2.86 11.08 -10.53
N GLU A 382 2.45 10.22 -11.46
CA GLU A 382 1.05 9.87 -11.73
C GLU A 382 0.91 8.39 -12.08
N LEU A 383 -0.22 7.81 -11.72
CA LEU A 383 -0.62 6.48 -12.16
C LEU A 383 -2.09 6.55 -12.60
N TYR A 384 -2.38 5.98 -13.77
CA TYR A 384 -3.74 5.96 -14.34
C TYR A 384 -4.40 7.36 -14.41
N GLY A 385 -3.59 8.40 -14.68
CA GLY A 385 -4.04 9.79 -14.80
C GLY A 385 -4.34 10.49 -13.46
N LEU A 386 -3.99 9.89 -12.33
CA LEU A 386 -4.12 10.50 -11.01
C LEU A 386 -2.74 10.71 -10.36
N PRO A 387 -2.54 11.80 -9.59
CA PRO A 387 -1.31 12.01 -8.86
C PRO A 387 -1.07 10.86 -7.87
N ALA A 388 0.08 10.20 -8.02
CA ALA A 388 0.46 9.07 -7.21
C ALA A 388 1.97 8.92 -7.18
N ARG A 389 2.48 8.40 -6.05
CA ARG A 389 3.91 8.12 -5.87
C ARG A 389 4.12 6.66 -5.53
N VAL A 390 5.24 6.09 -5.94
CA VAL A 390 5.50 4.65 -5.81
C VAL A 390 6.81 4.41 -5.08
N ALA A 391 6.80 3.44 -4.16
CA ALA A 391 8.00 2.71 -3.73
C ALA A 391 8.00 1.35 -4.42
N SER A 392 9.09 1.09 -5.16
CA SER A 392 9.27 -0.13 -5.95
C SER A 392 10.34 -1.03 -5.33
N LEU A 393 10.05 -2.33 -5.29
CA LEU A 393 10.97 -3.37 -4.83
C LEU A 393 11.08 -4.46 -5.92
N ALA A 394 12.26 -4.60 -6.52
CA ALA A 394 12.57 -5.73 -7.40
C ALA A 394 12.94 -6.99 -6.58
N PRO A 395 12.88 -8.20 -7.17
CA PRO A 395 13.38 -9.41 -6.52
C PRO A 395 14.84 -9.28 -6.05
N ALA A 396 15.23 -9.98 -4.99
CA ALA A 396 16.59 -9.93 -4.45
C ALA A 396 17.68 -10.32 -5.46
N ALA A 397 17.36 -11.19 -6.43
CA ALA A 397 18.28 -11.59 -7.50
C ALA A 397 18.51 -10.51 -8.57
N ASP A 398 17.69 -9.46 -8.57
CA ASP A 398 17.69 -8.37 -9.54
C ASP A 398 18.16 -7.05 -8.93
N ARG A 399 18.80 -7.12 -7.74
CA ARG A 399 19.25 -5.94 -7.00
C ARG A 399 20.63 -6.14 -6.38
N LEU A 400 21.50 -5.15 -6.55
CA LEU A 400 22.71 -4.97 -5.76
C LEU A 400 22.46 -3.88 -4.71
N ARG A 401 22.53 -4.24 -3.44
CA ARG A 401 22.23 -3.31 -2.34
C ARG A 401 23.51 -2.64 -1.86
N LEU A 402 23.51 -1.31 -1.81
CA LEU A 402 24.58 -0.53 -1.20
C LEU A 402 24.18 -0.14 0.22
N LEU A 403 22.97 0.38 0.40
CA LEU A 403 22.43 0.79 1.69
C LEU A 403 21.04 0.17 1.88
N LEU A 404 20.84 -0.55 2.98
CA LEU A 404 19.53 -1.02 3.44
C LEU A 404 19.54 -0.96 4.97
N PRO A 405 19.36 0.23 5.57
CA PRO A 405 19.79 0.51 6.94
C PRO A 405 19.17 -0.47 7.94
N ALA A 406 19.93 -1.47 8.37
CA ALA A 406 19.55 -2.39 9.43
C ALA A 406 20.30 -2.08 10.74
N SER A 407 21.40 -1.34 10.65
CA SER A 407 22.16 -0.86 11.81
C SER A 407 23.01 0.37 11.46
N SER A 408 23.53 1.05 12.48
CA SER A 408 24.46 2.17 12.29
C SER A 408 25.79 1.76 11.64
N ALA A 409 26.15 0.47 11.64
CA ALA A 409 27.37 -0.01 10.99
C ALA A 409 27.37 0.24 9.47
N GLU A 410 26.18 0.29 8.86
CA GLU A 410 26.02 0.57 7.43
C GLU A 410 26.34 2.02 7.04
N LEU A 411 26.54 2.92 8.01
CA LEU A 411 27.06 4.26 7.79
C LEU A 411 28.58 4.29 7.64
N GLU A 412 29.27 3.20 7.96
CA GLU A 412 30.73 3.08 7.84
C GLU A 412 31.12 2.06 6.75
N THR A 413 30.37 0.97 6.62
CA THR A 413 30.61 -0.09 5.62
C THR A 413 29.30 -0.50 4.96
N ASN A 414 29.23 -0.40 3.63
CA ASN A 414 28.04 -0.73 2.86
C ASN A 414 27.84 -2.24 2.72
N LEU A 415 26.68 -2.65 2.20
CA LEU A 415 26.29 -4.06 2.11
C LEU A 415 27.11 -4.88 1.09
N THR A 416 27.90 -4.22 0.25
CA THR A 416 28.87 -4.89 -0.63
C THR A 416 30.22 -5.11 0.05
N GLY A 417 30.45 -4.52 1.23
CA GLY A 417 31.69 -4.60 2.01
C GLY A 417 32.66 -3.44 1.79
N GLY A 418 32.28 -2.40 1.04
CA GLY A 418 33.09 -1.21 0.83
C GLY A 418 32.81 -0.12 1.87
N SER A 419 33.75 0.81 2.05
CA SER A 419 33.57 1.95 2.97
C SER A 419 32.48 2.92 2.49
N VAL A 420 31.76 3.47 3.46
CA VAL A 420 30.88 4.63 3.30
C VAL A 420 31.59 5.85 3.91
N THR A 421 31.72 6.94 3.15
CA THR A 421 32.34 8.17 3.64
C THR A 421 31.43 9.37 3.45
N SER A 422 31.39 10.23 4.47
CA SER A 422 30.63 11.47 4.47
C SER A 422 31.57 12.67 4.57
N GLU A 423 31.40 13.63 3.66
CA GLU A 423 32.13 14.91 3.67
C GLU A 423 31.08 16.02 3.64
N GLY A 424 31.05 16.94 4.62
CA GLY A 424 30.07 18.02 4.67
C GLY A 424 28.60 17.61 4.94
N VAL A 425 28.31 16.31 5.01
CA VAL A 425 26.99 15.74 5.34
C VAL A 425 27.01 15.08 6.72
N THR A 426 25.98 15.34 7.52
CA THR A 426 25.73 14.63 8.79
C THR A 426 24.74 13.50 8.53
N THR A 427 25.10 12.28 8.93
CA THR A 427 24.25 11.10 8.80
C THR A 427 23.83 10.56 10.17
N PHE A 428 22.57 10.16 10.31
CA PHE A 428 22.04 9.55 11.54
C PHE A 428 21.18 8.33 11.23
N TYR A 429 21.44 7.19 11.89
CA TYR A 429 20.66 5.97 11.72
C TYR A 429 19.41 5.96 12.61
N CYS A 430 18.26 5.73 12.01
CA CYS A 430 16.97 5.56 12.67
C CYS A 430 16.52 4.10 12.56
N GLU A 431 16.48 3.41 13.70
CA GLU A 431 15.89 2.08 13.82
C GLU A 431 14.41 2.09 13.44
N GLU A 432 13.88 0.99 12.92
CA GLU A 432 12.45 0.85 12.63
C GLU A 432 11.57 1.01 13.89
N GLY A 433 10.29 1.30 13.66
CA GLY A 433 9.28 1.42 14.69
C GLY A 433 9.13 2.83 15.28
N TYR A 434 8.14 2.96 16.16
CA TYR A 434 7.80 4.22 16.80
C TYR A 434 8.50 4.34 18.15
N TYR A 435 9.13 5.49 18.41
CA TYR A 435 9.74 5.83 19.68
C TYR A 435 9.80 7.35 19.85
N THR A 436 9.99 7.79 21.09
CA THR A 436 10.13 9.21 21.43
C THR A 436 11.54 9.52 21.92
N PRO A 437 12.01 10.77 21.81
CA PRO A 437 13.28 11.19 22.42
C PRO A 437 13.37 10.92 23.92
N THR A 438 12.23 10.88 24.63
CA THR A 438 12.19 10.52 26.06
C THR A 438 12.59 9.07 26.31
N VAL A 439 12.13 8.14 25.47
CA VAL A 439 12.46 6.71 25.60
C VAL A 439 13.77 6.34 24.91
N LYS A 440 14.16 7.10 23.87
CA LYS A 440 15.40 6.92 23.11
C LYS A 440 16.09 8.28 22.90
N PRO A 441 16.83 8.80 23.90
CA PRO A 441 17.52 10.10 23.79
C PRO A 441 18.48 10.15 22.61
N GLY A 442 18.56 11.31 21.93
CA GLY A 442 19.40 11.48 20.73
C GLY A 442 18.69 11.08 19.42
N SER A 443 17.45 10.58 19.48
CA SER A 443 16.68 10.17 18.32
C SER A 443 15.82 11.27 17.69
N GLU A 444 15.98 12.52 18.13
CA GLU A 444 15.30 13.71 17.61
C GLU A 444 15.44 13.89 16.08
N PRO A 445 16.57 13.53 15.42
CA PRO A 445 16.66 13.56 13.96
C PRO A 445 15.65 12.66 13.25
N CYS A 446 15.18 11.58 13.89
CA CYS A 446 14.30 10.60 13.26
C CYS A 446 12.85 11.05 13.10
N LYS A 447 12.44 12.14 13.78
CA LYS A 447 11.09 12.74 13.69
C LYS A 447 9.91 11.77 13.92
N ARG A 448 10.13 10.62 14.58
CA ARG A 448 9.12 9.58 14.83
C ARG A 448 7.84 10.09 15.50
N VAL A 449 7.99 11.10 16.35
CA VAL A 449 6.90 11.77 17.08
C VAL A 449 6.61 13.18 16.60
N ASN A 450 7.11 13.58 15.44
CA ASN A 450 6.87 14.92 14.93
C ASN A 450 6.11 14.88 13.60
N LEU A 451 6.16 13.77 12.87
CA LEU A 451 5.48 13.62 11.61
C LEU A 451 5.16 12.16 11.33
N VAL A 452 4.24 11.91 10.41
CA VAL A 452 3.90 10.54 10.00
C VAL A 452 4.80 10.10 8.85
N ILE A 453 5.72 9.17 9.16
CA ILE A 453 6.44 8.36 8.18
C ILE A 453 5.73 7.00 8.10
N PRO A 454 5.01 6.70 7.01
CA PRO A 454 4.26 5.46 6.87
C PRO A 454 5.13 4.23 7.18
N GLY A 455 4.63 3.34 8.04
CA GLY A 455 5.30 2.10 8.44
C GLY A 455 6.50 2.26 9.38
N ASN A 456 6.92 3.49 9.69
CA ASN A 456 8.11 3.78 10.50
C ASN A 456 9.33 2.93 10.13
N PRO A 457 9.80 2.93 8.86
CA PRO A 457 10.87 2.07 8.41
C PRO A 457 12.21 2.44 9.05
N ALA A 458 13.14 1.49 9.11
CA ALA A 458 14.53 1.82 9.35
C ALA A 458 15.05 2.71 8.20
N MET A 459 15.77 3.77 8.54
CA MET A 459 16.18 4.82 7.60
C MET A 459 17.43 5.57 8.08
N VAL A 460 18.04 6.35 7.18
CA VAL A 460 19.13 7.29 7.48
C VAL A 460 18.63 8.71 7.28
N VAL A 461 18.90 9.59 8.24
CA VAL A 461 18.74 11.04 8.07
C VAL A 461 20.06 11.57 7.52
N ALA A 462 20.03 12.27 6.39
CA ALA A 462 21.19 12.92 5.79
C ALA A 462 20.93 14.43 5.71
N SER A 463 21.75 15.23 6.41
CA SER A 463 21.59 16.69 6.47
C SER A 463 22.87 17.42 6.07
N TRP A 464 22.75 18.49 5.29
CA TRP A 464 23.88 19.31 4.82
C TRP A 464 23.52 20.80 4.87
N SER A 465 24.53 21.65 5.04
CA SER A 465 24.38 23.11 5.12
C SER A 465 25.23 23.87 4.09
N GLN A 466 25.92 23.13 3.22
CA GLN A 466 26.76 23.62 2.14
C GLN A 466 26.58 22.74 0.90
N SER A 467 26.69 23.33 -0.29
CA SER A 467 26.41 22.67 -1.56
C SER A 467 27.58 21.83 -2.12
N ASP A 468 28.52 21.44 -1.26
CA ASP A 468 29.68 20.59 -1.60
C ASP A 468 29.70 19.30 -0.77
N ALA A 469 28.62 19.02 -0.03
CA ALA A 469 28.50 17.84 0.80
C ALA A 469 28.33 16.56 -0.05
N THR A 470 28.98 15.48 0.36
CA THR A 470 28.97 14.20 -0.37
C THR A 470 28.83 13.01 0.56
N LEU A 471 28.08 12.00 0.11
CA LEU A 471 28.01 10.67 0.72
C LEU A 471 28.44 9.63 -0.32
N ARG A 472 29.58 8.97 -0.09
CA ARG A 472 30.20 8.06 -1.05
C ARG A 472 30.11 6.62 -0.57
N PHE A 473 29.85 5.71 -1.50
CA PHE A 473 29.78 4.27 -1.30
C PHE A 473 30.83 3.62 -2.21
N SER A 474 31.93 3.16 -1.64
CA SER A 474 32.96 2.44 -2.39
C SER A 474 32.57 0.98 -2.62
N LEU A 475 33.07 0.36 -3.70
CA LEU A 475 32.80 -1.03 -4.03
C LEU A 475 34.12 -1.83 -3.92
N PRO A 476 34.20 -2.87 -3.07
CA PRO A 476 35.47 -3.47 -2.63
C PRO A 476 36.25 -4.21 -3.73
N GLU A 477 35.57 -4.66 -4.79
CA GLU A 477 36.15 -5.05 -6.06
C GLU A 477 35.29 -4.40 -7.14
N ALA A 478 35.90 -3.74 -8.13
CA ALA A 478 35.19 -3.04 -9.20
C ALA A 478 34.00 -3.88 -9.68
N SER A 479 32.78 -3.40 -9.43
CA SER A 479 31.56 -4.18 -9.56
C SER A 479 30.97 -4.01 -10.95
N ASP A 480 30.52 -5.12 -11.51
CA ASP A 480 29.84 -5.12 -12.80
C ASP A 480 28.38 -4.69 -12.64
N LEU A 481 28.14 -3.42 -12.94
CA LEU A 481 26.81 -2.81 -12.97
C LEU A 481 26.16 -2.89 -14.36
N SER A 482 26.84 -3.44 -15.38
CA SER A 482 26.34 -3.46 -16.77
C SER A 482 25.10 -4.34 -16.97
N GLN A 483 24.86 -5.27 -16.04
CA GLN A 483 23.67 -6.12 -16.01
C GLN A 483 22.43 -5.45 -15.41
N PHE A 484 22.57 -4.23 -14.88
CA PHE A 484 21.48 -3.49 -14.24
C PHE A 484 20.94 -2.37 -15.12
N SER A 485 19.72 -1.93 -14.80
CA SER A 485 18.97 -0.96 -15.58
C SER A 485 19.01 0.44 -14.97
N ALA A 486 19.04 0.56 -13.64
CA ALA A 486 18.99 1.84 -12.94
C ALA A 486 19.66 1.82 -11.56
N ILE A 487 20.02 3.00 -11.09
CA ILE A 487 20.25 3.26 -9.67
C ILE A 487 18.89 3.61 -9.04
N GLY A 488 18.51 2.86 -8.01
CA GLY A 488 17.31 3.08 -7.21
C GLY A 488 17.66 3.63 -5.83
N LEU A 489 16.91 4.62 -5.37
CA LEU A 489 17.00 5.17 -4.02
C LEU A 489 15.59 5.39 -3.50
N ARG A 490 15.30 5.07 -2.25
CA ARG A 490 14.09 5.58 -1.57
C ARG A 490 14.43 6.79 -0.72
N ALA A 491 13.71 7.89 -0.94
CA ALA A 491 13.92 9.10 -0.17
C ALA A 491 12.62 9.85 0.13
N ALA A 492 12.69 10.74 1.11
CA ALA A 492 11.71 11.78 1.36
C ALA A 492 12.40 13.02 1.95
N LEU A 493 11.87 14.20 1.65
CA LEU A 493 12.30 15.45 2.26
C LEU A 493 11.82 15.54 3.72
N ASP A 494 12.65 16.02 4.65
CA ASP A 494 12.25 16.31 6.05
C ASP A 494 11.59 17.69 6.16
N PRO A 495 10.25 17.80 6.25
CA PRO A 495 9.56 19.10 6.23
C PRO A 495 9.75 19.91 7.52
N LEU A 496 10.28 19.31 8.59
CA LEU A 496 10.49 19.98 9.86
C LEU A 496 11.94 20.45 10.06
N SER A 497 12.86 20.08 9.15
CA SER A 497 14.21 20.61 9.17
C SER A 497 14.23 22.08 8.75
N PRO A 498 14.92 22.97 9.49
CA PRO A 498 15.10 24.36 9.08
C PRO A 498 15.97 24.51 7.81
N LEU A 499 16.66 23.44 7.40
CA LEU A 499 17.44 23.39 6.16
C LEU A 499 16.55 23.24 4.91
N ASN A 500 15.29 22.81 5.10
CA ASN A 500 14.32 22.68 4.02
C ASN A 500 13.30 23.81 4.07
N LYS A 501 13.27 24.65 3.04
CA LYS A 501 12.29 25.73 2.94
C LYS A 501 10.93 25.16 2.54
N ALA A 502 9.87 25.57 3.24
CA ALA A 502 8.50 25.19 2.90
C ALA A 502 8.16 25.51 1.43
N GLY A 503 7.59 24.51 0.74
CA GLY A 503 7.23 24.58 -0.67
C GLY A 503 8.40 24.52 -1.66
N ALA A 504 9.65 24.37 -1.18
CA ALA A 504 10.81 24.18 -2.06
C ALA A 504 11.18 22.70 -2.15
N TYR A 505 11.43 22.23 -3.38
CA TYR A 505 11.97 20.89 -3.63
C TYR A 505 13.43 20.79 -3.16
N GLN A 506 13.89 19.55 -3.01
CA GLN A 506 15.31 19.22 -2.93
C GLN A 506 15.78 18.53 -4.20
N ALA A 507 17.07 18.65 -4.48
CA ALA A 507 17.72 17.93 -5.57
C ALA A 507 19.18 17.65 -5.18
N PHE A 508 19.74 16.63 -5.79
CA PHE A 508 21.14 16.23 -5.66
C PHE A 508 21.61 15.50 -6.91
N THR A 509 22.91 15.29 -7.02
CA THR A 509 23.56 14.60 -8.14
C THR A 509 24.00 13.21 -7.72
N ILE A 510 23.79 12.21 -8.57
CA ILE A 510 24.40 10.88 -8.43
C ILE A 510 25.64 10.83 -9.33
N GLN A 511 26.76 10.37 -8.78
CA GLN A 511 28.03 10.24 -9.48
C GLN A 511 28.50 8.78 -9.46
N LEU A 512 29.02 8.33 -10.61
CA LEU A 512 29.70 7.05 -10.77
C LEU A 512 31.16 7.27 -11.09
N VAL A 513 32.02 6.43 -10.51
CA VAL A 513 33.46 6.39 -10.81
C VAL A 513 33.86 4.96 -11.18
N ASP A 514 34.49 4.78 -12.33
CA ASP A 514 35.05 3.48 -12.74
C ASP A 514 36.48 3.25 -12.20
N GLN A 515 36.99 2.04 -12.41
CA GLN A 515 38.31 1.64 -11.95
C GLN A 515 39.45 2.42 -12.63
N GLN A 516 39.22 2.96 -13.84
CA GLN A 516 40.18 3.81 -14.55
C GLN A 516 40.15 5.27 -14.05
N GLY A 517 39.19 5.62 -13.20
CA GLY A 517 39.02 6.95 -12.64
C GLY A 517 38.21 7.89 -13.53
N ASN A 518 37.53 7.37 -14.55
CA ASN A 518 36.55 8.17 -15.29
C ASN A 518 35.36 8.44 -14.37
N ILE A 519 34.77 9.62 -14.54
CA ILE A 519 33.69 10.12 -13.70
C ILE A 519 32.53 10.51 -14.60
N THR A 520 31.33 10.15 -14.20
CA THR A 520 30.10 10.61 -14.82
C THR A 520 29.04 10.90 -13.75
N SER A 521 28.11 11.79 -14.05
CA SER A 521 27.15 12.28 -13.07
C SER A 521 25.82 12.64 -13.71
N VAL A 522 24.74 12.29 -13.03
CA VAL A 522 23.36 12.58 -13.43
C VAL A 522 22.65 13.23 -12.25
N HIS A 523 22.01 14.36 -12.47
CA HIS A 523 21.26 15.07 -11.44
C HIS A 523 19.82 14.55 -11.39
N THR A 524 19.25 14.55 -10.19
CA THR A 524 17.81 14.35 -9.99
C THR A 524 17.02 15.47 -10.66
N ARG A 525 15.81 15.16 -11.14
CA ARG A 525 14.94 16.15 -11.78
C ARG A 525 14.32 17.09 -10.72
N ALA A 526 14.09 18.35 -11.08
CA ALA A 526 13.54 19.35 -10.16
C ALA A 526 12.12 19.01 -9.69
N ASP A 527 11.38 18.24 -10.50
CA ASP A 527 10.04 17.71 -10.26
C ASP A 527 10.07 16.26 -9.75
N GLU A 528 11.19 15.78 -9.19
CA GLU A 528 11.30 14.41 -8.65
C GLU A 528 10.27 14.23 -7.52
N PRO A 529 9.30 13.30 -7.63
CA PRO A 529 8.18 13.22 -6.69
C PRO A 529 8.60 12.93 -5.25
N ALA A 530 9.68 12.17 -5.06
CA ALA A 530 10.24 11.87 -3.75
C ALA A 530 10.92 13.08 -3.07
N LEU A 531 11.31 14.09 -3.86
CA LEU A 531 12.05 15.26 -3.39
C LEU A 531 11.22 16.55 -3.39
N GLN A 532 9.94 16.49 -3.76
CA GLN A 532 9.02 17.60 -3.57
C GLN A 532 8.76 17.83 -2.08
N PHE A 533 8.55 19.09 -1.69
CA PHE A 533 8.10 19.40 -0.34
C PHE A 533 6.73 18.74 -0.10
N PRO A 534 6.58 17.89 0.93
CA PRO A 534 5.32 17.19 1.16
C PRO A 534 4.22 18.20 1.51
N VAL A 535 2.99 17.95 1.06
CA VAL A 535 1.86 18.81 1.43
C VAL A 535 1.50 18.57 2.89
N GLY A 536 1.31 19.67 3.61
CA GLY A 536 1.00 19.68 5.04
C GLY A 536 1.49 20.99 5.67
N GLU A 537 1.11 21.17 6.92
CA GLU A 537 1.40 22.36 7.71
C GLU A 537 2.25 21.96 8.91
N LYS A 538 3.17 22.85 9.28
CA LYS A 538 3.89 22.75 10.54
C LYS A 538 3.07 23.44 11.62
N GLU A 539 2.75 22.69 12.66
CA GLU A 539 2.08 23.17 13.87
C GLU A 539 3.06 23.19 15.04
N ASP A 540 2.98 24.25 15.86
CA ASP A 540 3.80 24.32 17.07
C ASP A 540 3.33 23.30 18.12
N SER A 541 4.24 22.83 18.95
CA SER A 541 3.94 21.89 20.03
C SER A 541 4.64 22.26 21.32
N ASP A 542 3.88 22.31 22.41
CA ASP A 542 4.42 22.46 23.76
C ASP A 542 4.99 21.13 24.32
N ILE A 543 4.71 20.01 23.65
CA ILE A 543 5.06 18.67 24.13
C ILE A 543 6.32 18.13 23.42
N PHE A 544 6.41 18.32 22.10
CA PHE A 544 7.51 17.78 21.30
C PHE A 544 8.29 18.90 20.62
N GLU A 545 9.57 18.99 20.93
CA GLU A 545 10.48 19.96 20.32
C GLU A 545 10.47 19.79 18.78
N GLY A 546 10.40 20.91 18.06
CA GLY A 546 10.32 20.93 16.60
C GLY A 546 8.90 21.00 16.02
N GLY A 547 7.85 20.86 16.84
CA GLY A 547 6.46 20.91 16.41
C GLY A 547 5.99 19.60 15.76
N TRP A 548 4.79 19.63 15.17
CA TRP A 548 4.22 18.53 14.40
C TRP A 548 4.00 18.93 12.94
N PHE A 549 4.08 17.96 12.04
CA PHE A 549 3.70 18.13 10.64
C PHE A 549 2.42 17.36 10.36
N THR A 550 1.41 18.02 9.80
CA THR A 550 0.08 17.44 9.58
C THR A 550 0.07 16.43 8.42
N GLY A 551 0.95 16.61 7.44
CA GLY A 551 1.02 15.81 6.21
C GLY A 551 1.60 14.40 6.41
N ARG A 552 1.77 13.69 5.29
CA ARG A 552 2.41 12.36 5.24
C ARG A 552 3.74 12.47 4.51
N VAL A 553 4.77 11.79 5.01
CA VAL A 553 6.13 11.83 4.46
C VAL A 553 6.55 10.43 4.03
N PRO A 554 6.01 9.92 2.90
CA PRO A 554 6.38 8.60 2.42
C PRO A 554 7.73 8.60 1.73
N LEU A 555 8.57 7.61 2.06
CA LEU A 555 9.81 7.35 1.34
C LEU A 555 9.48 6.61 0.04
N THR A 556 9.63 7.31 -1.09
CA THR A 556 9.25 6.85 -2.43
C THR A 556 10.47 6.74 -3.33
N SER A 557 10.34 5.98 -4.43
CA SER A 557 11.45 5.67 -5.32
C SER A 557 11.90 6.89 -6.11
N ILE A 558 13.22 7.04 -6.19
CA ILE A 558 13.96 7.83 -7.17
C ILE A 558 14.69 6.80 -8.04
N ARG A 559 14.54 6.90 -9.35
CA ARG A 559 15.19 5.98 -10.30
C ARG A 559 15.94 6.78 -11.36
N ILE A 560 17.23 6.51 -11.46
CA ILE A 560 18.09 7.09 -12.49
C ILE A 560 18.58 5.97 -13.41
N PRO A 561 18.11 5.91 -14.67
CA PRO A 561 18.55 4.90 -15.63
C PRO A 561 20.08 4.89 -15.81
N LEU A 562 20.69 3.71 -15.79
CA LEU A 562 22.14 3.58 -15.97
C LEU A 562 22.60 4.03 -17.36
N ARG A 563 21.71 3.97 -18.36
CA ARG A 563 21.97 4.49 -19.71
C ARG A 563 22.25 6.00 -19.77
N ASP A 564 21.86 6.76 -18.74
CA ASP A 564 22.09 8.20 -18.66
C ASP A 564 23.53 8.54 -18.21
N PHE A 565 24.25 7.56 -17.67
CA PHE A 565 25.65 7.69 -17.25
C PHE A 565 26.60 7.31 -18.39
N SER A 566 27.02 8.31 -19.16
CA SER A 566 27.99 8.12 -20.27
C SER A 566 29.43 8.41 -19.85
N GLY A 567 30.39 7.73 -20.48
CA GLY A 567 31.82 8.01 -20.28
C GLY A 567 32.51 7.24 -19.15
N VAL A 568 31.85 6.24 -18.56
CA VAL A 568 32.42 5.27 -17.61
C VAL A 568 32.22 3.84 -18.09
N ASP A 569 33.09 2.93 -17.66
CA ASP A 569 32.89 1.50 -17.84
C ASP A 569 32.02 0.92 -16.71
N LEU A 570 30.75 0.65 -17.02
CA LEU A 570 29.80 0.06 -16.07
C LEU A 570 30.22 -1.32 -15.56
N SER A 571 31.12 -2.02 -16.25
CA SER A 571 31.61 -3.34 -15.79
C SER A 571 32.65 -3.24 -14.68
N THR A 572 33.17 -2.03 -14.40
CA THR A 572 34.25 -1.81 -13.43
C THR A 572 33.99 -0.62 -12.49
N ILE A 573 32.74 -0.38 -12.09
CA ILE A 573 32.40 0.71 -11.17
C ILE A 573 32.99 0.46 -9.79
N ARG A 574 33.68 1.46 -9.23
CA ARG A 574 34.30 1.39 -7.89
C ARG A 574 33.66 2.30 -6.86
N GLU A 575 32.85 3.28 -7.28
CA GLU A 575 32.19 4.21 -6.37
C GLU A 575 30.84 4.67 -6.94
N VAL A 576 29.85 4.74 -6.05
CA VAL A 576 28.59 5.46 -6.24
C VAL A 576 28.54 6.56 -5.19
N ALA A 577 28.29 7.81 -5.58
CA ALA A 577 28.24 8.94 -4.67
C ALA A 577 26.96 9.77 -4.83
N LEU A 578 26.41 10.21 -3.71
CA LEU A 578 25.37 11.24 -3.65
C LEU A 578 26.05 12.57 -3.36
N LEU A 579 25.96 13.52 -4.30
CA LEU A 579 26.50 14.87 -4.18
C LEU A 579 25.35 15.84 -3.89
N PHE A 580 25.32 16.41 -2.70
CA PHE A 580 24.30 17.36 -2.27
C PHE A 580 24.66 18.78 -2.76
N ASP A 581 24.61 18.97 -4.08
CA ASP A 581 25.17 20.13 -4.78
C ASP A 581 24.15 21.01 -5.51
N GLN A 582 22.88 20.57 -5.60
CA GLN A 582 21.83 21.30 -6.32
C GLN A 582 21.09 22.32 -5.44
N THR A 583 21.26 22.26 -4.12
CA THR A 583 20.66 23.22 -3.17
C THR A 583 21.67 23.68 -2.11
N PRO A 584 21.51 24.88 -1.53
CA PRO A 584 22.45 25.40 -0.53
C PRO A 584 22.53 24.59 0.77
N GLY A 585 21.52 23.77 1.05
CA GLY A 585 21.36 22.99 2.26
C GLY A 585 20.08 22.16 2.21
N GLY A 586 20.00 21.13 3.03
CA GLY A 586 18.82 20.27 3.08
C GLY A 586 18.91 19.17 4.12
N SER A 587 17.80 18.44 4.26
CA SER A 587 17.70 17.24 5.09
C SER A 587 16.78 16.23 4.43
N LEU A 588 17.25 15.00 4.24
CA LEU A 588 16.49 13.91 3.63
C LEU A 588 16.42 12.71 4.58
N PHE A 589 15.30 12.01 4.53
CA PHE A 589 15.19 10.62 4.97
C PHE A 589 15.55 9.72 3.79
N LEU A 590 16.49 8.80 3.99
CA LEU A 590 16.96 7.82 3.01
C LEU A 590 16.59 6.41 3.50
N GLY A 591 15.84 5.68 2.69
CA GLY A 591 15.35 4.34 3.02
C GLY A 591 16.31 3.25 2.55
N ASP A 592 16.91 3.42 1.38
CA ASP A 592 17.83 2.48 0.75
C ASP A 592 18.52 3.14 -0.45
N LEU A 593 19.65 2.56 -0.87
CA LEU A 593 20.37 2.84 -2.12
C LEU A 593 20.79 1.52 -2.75
N GLU A 594 20.35 1.29 -3.98
CA GLU A 594 20.49 0.02 -4.67
C GLU A 594 20.73 0.23 -6.18
N VAL A 595 21.24 -0.79 -6.85
CA VAL A 595 21.29 -0.88 -8.31
C VAL A 595 20.34 -2.00 -8.72
N VAL A 596 19.41 -1.74 -9.64
CA VAL A 596 18.25 -2.60 -9.91
C VAL A 596 18.09 -2.90 -11.40
N ARG A 597 17.53 -4.05 -11.74
CA ARG A 597 17.24 -4.46 -13.11
C ARG A 597 15.80 -4.93 -13.29
#